data_AF-A0A1I7BDG8-F1
#
_entry.id   AF-A0A1I7BDG8-F1
#
_cell.length_a   1.000
_cell.length_b   1.000
_cell.length_c   1.000
_cell.angle_alpha   90.00
_cell.angle_beta   90.00
_cell.angle_gamma   90.00
#
_symmetry.space_group_name_H-M   'P 1'
#
loop_
_entity.id
_entity.type
_entity.pdbx_description
1 polymer ?
#
loop_
_entity_poly.entity_id
_entity_poly.type
_entity_poly.pdbx_seq_one_letter_code
_entity_poly.pdbx_strand_id
1 'polypeptide(L)' 'MTNKLEKRKISQLRPGDQVKLGGFVFEVATAERAGKLVHMTLTDGEGSTSTMIGSSSATLRSPKKTPIGS' A
#
# COMPACT_ATOMS: atom_id res chain seq x y z
N MET A 1 -26.77 12.23 3.23
CA MET A 1 -25.89 11.91 4.37
C MET A 1 -24.53 11.52 3.82
N THR A 2 -23.54 12.41 3.87
CA THR A 2 -22.20 12.16 3.33
C THR A 2 -21.41 11.31 4.32
N ASN A 3 -21.15 10.06 3.96
CA ASN A 3 -20.39 9.13 4.78
C ASN A 3 -18.94 9.64 4.84
N LYS A 4 -18.61 10.37 5.90
CA LYS A 4 -17.26 10.85 6.18
C LYS A 4 -16.44 9.59 6.48
N LEU A 5 -15.71 9.09 5.48
CA LEU A 5 -14.81 7.93 5.62
C LEU A 5 -13.84 8.22 6.77
N GLU A 6 -14.17 7.74 7.97
CA GLU A 6 -13.29 7.85 9.12
C GLU A 6 -12.00 7.09 8.80
N LYS A 7 -10.86 7.75 9.02
CA LYS A 7 -9.55 7.11 8.86
C LYS A 7 -9.41 6.05 9.95
N ARG A 8 -9.73 4.80 9.62
CA ARG A 8 -9.54 3.64 10.51
C ARG A 8 -8.06 3.24 10.54
N LYS A 9 -7.65 2.70 11.69
CA LYS A 9 -6.30 2.15 11.91
C LYS A 9 -6.24 0.69 11.48
N ILE A 10 -5.07 0.22 11.07
CA ILE A 10 -4.84 -1.15 10.62
C ILE A 10 -5.17 -2.15 11.74
N SER A 11 -4.85 -1.80 12.98
CA SER A 11 -5.16 -2.58 14.18
C SER A 11 -6.66 -2.85 14.38
N GLN A 12 -7.55 -2.09 13.73
CA GLN A 12 -9.00 -2.18 13.90
C GLN A 12 -9.69 -2.96 12.77
N LEU A 13 -8.94 -3.44 11.77
CA LEU A 13 -9.51 -4.09 10.59
C LEU A 13 -10.06 -5.47 10.92
N ARG A 14 -11.16 -5.81 10.25
CA ARG A 14 -11.82 -7.11 10.32
C ARG A 14 -11.92 -7.73 8.93
N PRO A 15 -11.97 -9.06 8.81
CA PRO A 15 -12.20 -9.71 7.52
C PRO A 15 -13.47 -9.16 6.83
N GLY A 16 -13.32 -8.74 5.57
CA GLY A 16 -14.43 -8.18 4.77
C GLY A 16 -14.59 -6.66 4.84
N ASP A 17 -13.82 -5.96 5.67
CA ASP A 17 -13.86 -4.49 5.73
C ASP A 17 -13.43 -3.86 4.39
N GLN A 18 -14.23 -2.91 3.88
CA GLN A 18 -13.85 -2.02 2.79
C GLN A 18 -13.56 -0.62 3.35
N VAL A 19 -12.28 -0.25 3.39
CA VAL A 19 -11.83 1.00 4.04
C VAL A 19 -10.75 1.70 3.20
N LYS A 20 -10.58 3.00 3.45
CA LYS A 20 -9.39 3.74 2.97
C LYS A 20 -8.38 3.83 4.10
N LEU A 21 -7.16 3.37 3.84
CA LEU A 21 -6.04 3.41 4.78
C LEU A 21 -4.99 4.41 4.31
N GLY A 22 -4.31 5.04 5.26
CA GLY A 22 -3.08 5.78 5.03
C GLY A 22 -1.96 5.13 5.84
N GLY A 23 -0.79 4.95 5.23
CA GLY A 23 0.35 4.32 5.88
C GLY A 23 1.61 4.40 5.03
N PHE A 24 2.67 3.77 5.51
CA PHE A 24 3.93 3.63 4.80
C PHE A 24 4.09 2.20 4.29
N VAL A 25 4.66 2.06 3.10
CA VAL A 25 5.03 0.78 2.53
C VAL A 25 6.46 0.49 2.99
N PHE A 26 6.67 -0.60 3.72
CA PHE A 26 8.00 -0.99 4.18
C PHE A 26 8.62 -2.10 3.33
N GLU A 27 7.80 -2.97 2.73
CA GLU A 27 8.25 -4.09 1.91
C GLU A 27 7.40 -4.21 0.65
N VAL A 28 8.09 -4.46 -0.46
CA VAL A 28 7.48 -4.75 -1.76
C VAL A 28 8.13 -6.00 -2.31
N ALA A 29 7.33 -7.05 -2.51
CA ALA A 29 7.74 -8.28 -3.17
C ALA A 29 6.93 -8.45 -4.47
N THR A 30 7.63 -8.66 -5.58
CA THR A 30 7.01 -8.91 -6.88
C THR A 30 6.95 -10.40 -7.14
N ALA A 31 5.74 -10.93 -7.39
CA ALA A 31 5.57 -12.30 -7.89
C ALA A 31 5.14 -12.24 -9.36
N GLU A 32 5.96 -12.79 -10.25
CA GLU A 32 5.57 -12.95 -11.65
C GLU A 32 4.72 -14.21 -11.81
N ARG A 33 3.40 -14.02 -11.95
CA ARG A 33 2.50 -15.13 -12.32
C ARG A 33 1.32 -14.60 -13.14
N ALA A 34 1.35 -14.83 -14.46
CA ALA A 34 0.22 -14.57 -15.39
C ALA A 34 -0.44 -13.18 -15.22
N GLY A 35 0.37 -12.15 -15.01
CA GLY A 35 -0.04 -10.81 -14.55
C GLY A 35 0.87 -10.39 -13.41
N LYS A 36 1.41 -9.17 -13.44
CA LYS A 36 2.37 -8.73 -12.41
C LYS A 36 1.60 -8.46 -11.12
N LEU A 37 1.69 -9.40 -10.17
CA LEU A 37 1.18 -9.22 -8.82
C LEU A 37 2.27 -8.60 -7.96
N VAL A 38 1.94 -7.47 -7.33
CA VAL A 38 2.81 -6.83 -6.36
C VAL A 38 2.22 -7.09 -4.98
N HIS A 39 2.94 -7.85 -4.16
CA HIS A 39 2.65 -7.99 -2.75
C HIS A 39 3.32 -6.83 -2.01
N MET A 40 2.55 -6.11 -1.22
CA MET A 40 3.03 -4.97 -0.44
C MET A 40 2.60 -5.14 1.00
N THR A 41 3.50 -4.84 1.92
CA THR A 41 3.13 -4.74 3.34
C THR A 41 3.10 -3.28 3.75
N LEU A 42 1.94 -2.88 4.27
CA LEU A 42 1.60 -1.54 4.70
C LEU A 42 1.58 -1.50 6.23
N THR A 43 2.22 -0.49 6.81
CA THR A 43 2.22 -0.26 8.25
C THR A 43 1.67 1.12 8.55
N ASP A 44 0.83 1.22 9.56
CA ASP A 44 0.53 2.45 10.28
C ASP A 44 1.19 2.35 11.66
N GLY A 45 1.33 3.46 12.39
CA GLY A 45 2.01 3.45 13.69
C GLY A 45 1.40 2.53 14.76
N GLU A 46 0.35 1.77 14.44
CA GLU A 46 -0.41 0.90 15.33
C GLU A 46 -0.50 -0.56 14.84
N GLY A 47 -0.09 -0.86 13.61
CA GLY A 47 -0.17 -2.21 13.06
C GLY A 47 0.31 -2.34 11.62
N SER A 48 0.40 -3.58 11.14
CA SER A 48 0.80 -3.90 9.77
C SER A 48 -0.21 -4.82 9.09
N THR A 49 -0.39 -4.66 7.78
CA THR A 49 -1.24 -5.50 6.94
C THR A 49 -0.60 -5.70 5.56
N SER A 50 -0.92 -6.80 4.90
CA SER A 50 -0.44 -7.07 3.54
C SER A 50 -1.57 -6.87 2.53
N THR A 51 -1.22 -6.31 1.38
CA THR A 51 -2.12 -6.13 0.25
C THR A 51 -1.50 -6.67 -1.03
N MET A 52 -2.35 -7.12 -1.95
CA MET A 52 -1.94 -7.50 -3.30
C MET A 52 -2.51 -6.49 -4.28
N ILE A 53 -1.62 -5.90 -5.08
CA ILE A 53 -2.02 -5.07 -6.21
C ILE A 53 -1.95 -5.93 -7.46
N GLY A 54 -3.12 -6.26 -8.01
CA GLY A 54 -3.23 -6.76 -9.36
C GLY A 54 -3.04 -5.62 -10.34
N SER A 55 -1.95 -5.64 -11.12
CA SER A 55 -1.74 -4.62 -12.14
C SER A 55 -1.26 -5.25 -13.44
N SER A 56 -1.77 -4.73 -14.56
CA SER A 56 -1.11 -4.86 -15.85
C SER A 56 0.08 -3.88 -15.98
N SER A 57 0.27 -2.91 -15.07
CA SER A 57 1.21 -1.80 -15.24
C SER A 57 1.76 -1.12 -13.96
N ALA A 58 1.85 -1.80 -12.82
CA ALA A 58 2.52 -1.23 -11.64
C ALA A 58 3.97 -0.89 -11.98
N THR A 59 4.25 0.40 -12.06
CA THR A 59 5.58 0.92 -12.35
C THR A 59 6.22 1.34 -11.03
N LEU A 60 7.11 0.49 -10.51
CA LEU A 60 8.01 0.88 -9.42
C LEU A 60 8.99 1.92 -9.99
N ARG A 61 8.75 3.21 -9.71
CA ARG A 61 9.70 4.27 -10.05
C ARG A 61 10.73 4.33 -8.94
N SER A 62 12.01 4.13 -9.29
CA SER A 62 13.12 4.42 -8.39
C SER A 62 12.99 5.86 -7.88
N PRO A 63 13.33 6.15 -6.60
CA PRO A 63 13.36 7.51 -6.13
C PRO A 63 14.25 8.33 -7.07
N LYS A 64 13.68 9.38 -7.69
CA LYS A 64 14.49 10.30 -8.50
C LYS A 64 15.41 11.02 -7.51
N LYS A 65 16.70 10.66 -7.52
CA LYS A 65 17.74 11.37 -6.78
C LYS A 65 17.73 12.80 -7.30
N THR A 66 17.07 13.72 -6.60
CA THR A 66 17.26 15.15 -6.82
C THR A 66 18.72 15.44 -6.47
N PRO A 67 19.54 15.95 -7.41
CA PRO A 67 20.87 16.43 -7.06
C PRO A 67 20.68 17.50 -5.99
N ILE A 68 21.22 17.28 -4.79
CA ILE A 68 21.45 18.36 -3.85
C ILE A 68 22.57 19.18 -4.50
N GLY A 69 22.31 20.47 -4.72
CA GLY A 69 22.99 21.34 -5.69
C GLY A 69 24.52 21.32 -5.71
N SER A 70 25.04 21.67 -6.89
CA SER A 70 26.41 22.09 -7.18
C SER A 70 26.82 23.35 -6.44
#